data_AF-A0A7Y7QK27-F1
#
_entry.id   AF-A0A7Y7QK27-F1
#
_cell.length_a   1.000
_cell.length_b   1.000
_cell.length_c   1.000
_cell.angle_alpha   90.00
_cell.angle_beta   90.00
_cell.angle_gamma   90.00
#
_symmetry.space_group_name_H-M   'P 1'
#
loop_
_entity.id
_entity.type
_entity.pdbx_description
1 polymer ?
#
loop_
_entity_poly.entity_id
_entity_poly.type
_entity_poly.pdbx_seq_one_letter_code
_entity_poly.pdbx_strand_id
1 'polypeptide(L)'
;DNLGNILEEYEYDVFGKPYSKDINTGKVTNLKASTIGNTRLFTGREYERGLQLYYNRARYYNPELGRFISRDPIDISDDVNLYSYVGNSPVSFVDPMGTEKKAQAEQFRIDFIKAYDDYLEIKNKIYNIGGGYDLGFLIFPPDKKQELKLEFELKESIAKDLHYKRNSFNTLYVPENVNKLDMNEWVKLPYYKSVLHQKTAILHTPNSKFISLDGHQEVVYMNNGFLETDVEDIGTYNIYSPLENPILHNKYDVDTYYEWGNGPNDSTNKITRRLKF
;
A
#
# COMPACT_ATOMS: atom_id res chain seq x y z
N ASP A 1 6.74 20.79 -1.92
CA ASP A 1 6.71 21.64 -3.12
C ASP A 1 7.26 20.84 -4.30
N ASN A 2 7.55 21.46 -5.44
CA ASN A 2 8.15 20.77 -6.61
C ASN A 2 9.57 20.24 -6.37
N LEU A 3 10.19 20.57 -5.22
CA LEU A 3 11.51 20.11 -4.80
C LEU A 3 11.42 19.01 -3.73
N GLY A 4 10.21 18.59 -3.35
CA GLY A 4 10.00 17.60 -2.29
C GLY A 4 10.06 18.16 -0.87
N ASN A 5 10.14 19.49 -0.70
CA ASN A 5 10.11 20.09 0.64
C ASN A 5 8.70 19.94 1.25
N ILE A 6 8.64 19.58 2.53
CA ILE A 6 7.38 19.51 3.28
C ILE A 6 6.85 20.94 3.47
N LEU A 7 5.59 21.17 3.09
CA LEU A 7 4.93 22.47 3.23
C LEU A 7 4.02 22.52 4.46
N GLU A 8 3.32 21.43 4.75
CA GLU A 8 2.43 21.27 5.90
C GLU A 8 2.48 19.82 6.36
N GLU A 9 2.42 19.60 7.68
CA GLU A 9 2.32 18.29 8.30
C GLU A 9 1.14 18.26 9.26
N TYR A 10 0.42 17.14 9.27
CA TYR A 10 -0.80 16.94 10.04
C TYR A 10 -0.73 15.64 10.81
N GLU A 11 -1.29 15.63 12.01
CA GLU A 11 -1.56 14.43 12.79
C GLU A 11 -3.06 14.29 13.04
N TYR A 12 -3.50 13.06 13.33
CA TYR A 12 -4.90 12.72 13.52
C TYR A 12 -5.06 11.84 14.74
N ASP A 13 -6.18 12.00 15.45
CA ASP A 13 -6.61 10.94 16.36
C ASP A 13 -7.22 9.76 15.58
N VAL A 14 -7.64 8.72 16.31
CA VAL A 14 -8.19 7.50 15.71
C VAL A 14 -9.45 7.75 14.90
N PHE A 15 -10.24 8.78 15.21
CA PHE A 15 -11.45 9.15 14.47
C PHE A 15 -11.20 10.25 13.43
N GLY A 16 -9.94 10.62 13.20
CA GLY A 16 -9.57 11.55 12.15
C GLY A 16 -9.69 13.01 12.54
N LYS A 17 -9.79 13.35 13.83
CA LYS A 17 -9.73 14.76 14.25
C LYS A 17 -8.34 15.32 13.93
N PRO A 18 -8.24 16.37 13.11
CA PRO A 18 -6.96 16.86 12.61
C PRO A 18 -6.27 17.82 13.59
N TYR A 19 -4.94 17.72 13.63
CA TYR A 19 -4.02 18.59 14.35
C TYR A 19 -2.91 19.06 13.42
N SER A 20 -2.38 20.27 13.65
CA SER A 20 -1.21 20.77 12.90
C SER A 20 0.06 20.39 13.62
N LYS A 21 1.02 19.82 12.87
CA LYS A 21 2.35 19.50 13.36
C LYS A 21 3.38 20.45 12.77
N ASP A 22 4.19 21.04 13.64
CA ASP A 22 5.27 21.92 13.24
C ASP A 22 6.44 21.11 12.66
N ILE A 23 6.84 21.43 11.43
CA ILE A 23 7.84 20.67 10.65
C ILE A 23 9.23 20.70 11.32
N ASN A 24 9.58 21.80 12.00
CA ASN A 24 10.91 21.96 12.58
C ASN A 24 11.01 21.38 13.99
N THR A 25 9.95 21.52 14.78
CA THR A 25 9.94 21.17 16.21
C THR A 25 9.19 19.88 16.51
N GLY A 26 8.42 19.35 15.56
CA GLY A 26 7.53 18.20 15.75
C GLY A 26 6.34 18.48 16.69
N LYS A 27 6.16 19.73 17.16
CA LYS A 27 5.12 20.07 18.13
C LYS A 27 3.74 20.00 17.49
N VAL A 28 2.84 19.25 18.12
CA VAL A 28 1.43 19.13 17.72
C VAL A 28 0.59 20.21 18.40
N THR A 29 -0.27 20.85 17.63
CA THR A 29 -1.18 21.92 18.08
C THR A 29 -2.55 21.79 17.43
N ASN A 30 -3.54 22.56 17.94
CA ASN A 30 -4.83 22.68 17.27
C ASN A 30 -4.64 23.04 15.80
N LEU A 31 -5.54 22.51 14.96
CA LEU A 31 -5.49 22.68 13.52
C LEU A 31 -5.40 24.18 13.14
N LYS A 32 -4.30 24.56 12.51
CA LYS A 32 -4.05 25.90 11.97
C LYS A 32 -4.63 26.02 10.57
N ALA A 33 -4.96 27.24 10.15
CA ALA A 33 -5.33 27.50 8.75
C ALA A 33 -4.22 27.04 7.80
N SER A 34 -4.60 26.48 6.67
CA SER A 34 -3.62 26.06 5.66
C SER A 34 -3.00 27.28 4.99
N THR A 35 -1.68 27.28 4.83
CA THR A 35 -0.90 28.31 4.14
C THR A 35 -0.87 28.08 2.63
N ILE A 36 -1.14 26.85 2.18
CA ILE A 36 -1.19 26.45 0.76
C ILE A 36 -2.62 26.24 0.25
N GLY A 37 -3.63 26.52 1.07
CA GLY A 37 -5.03 26.30 0.72
C GLY A 37 -5.44 24.83 0.67
N ASN A 38 -4.76 23.93 1.41
CA ASN A 38 -5.14 22.54 1.52
C ASN A 38 -6.49 22.40 2.23
N THR A 39 -7.48 21.88 1.50
CA THR A 39 -8.82 21.56 2.00
C THR A 39 -8.98 20.09 2.36
N ARG A 40 -8.08 19.21 1.91
CA ARG A 40 -8.21 17.75 2.08
C ARG A 40 -7.33 17.24 3.21
N LEU A 41 -7.95 16.53 4.16
CA LEU A 41 -7.28 16.00 5.35
C LEU A 41 -7.57 14.49 5.48
N PHE A 42 -8.09 14.04 6.63
CA PHE A 42 -8.31 12.64 6.95
C PHE A 42 -9.06 11.88 5.84
N THR A 43 -8.53 10.72 5.44
CA THR A 43 -9.05 9.88 4.34
C THR A 43 -9.24 10.62 3.00
N GLY A 44 -8.51 11.72 2.79
CA GLY A 44 -8.58 12.56 1.59
C GLY A 44 -9.84 13.42 1.49
N ARG A 45 -10.59 13.59 2.59
CA ARG A 45 -11.86 14.31 2.62
C ARG A 45 -11.68 15.80 2.81
N GLU A 46 -12.57 16.56 2.18
CA GLU A 46 -12.63 18.01 2.35
C GLU A 46 -13.09 18.32 3.78
N TYR A 47 -12.27 19.07 4.50
CA TYR A 47 -12.53 19.47 5.89
C TYR A 47 -12.98 20.92 5.95
N GLU A 48 -14.23 21.10 6.34
CA GLU A 48 -14.84 22.41 6.48
C GLU A 48 -14.51 22.98 7.85
N ARG A 49 -13.39 23.69 7.92
CA ARG A 49 -12.79 24.21 9.17
C ARG A 49 -13.76 25.03 10.03
N GLY A 50 -14.69 25.77 9.41
CA GLY A 50 -15.70 26.56 10.13
C GLY A 50 -16.77 25.72 10.83
N LEU A 51 -17.07 24.53 10.28
CA LEU A 51 -18.02 23.58 10.86
C LEU A 51 -17.33 22.47 11.66
N GLN A 52 -16.03 22.28 11.45
CA GLN A 52 -15.23 21.17 11.97
C GLN A 52 -15.78 19.81 11.53
N LEU A 53 -16.26 19.74 10.28
CA LEU A 53 -16.85 18.55 9.67
C LEU A 53 -16.09 18.16 8.41
N TYR A 54 -16.11 16.86 8.11
CA TYR A 54 -15.69 16.33 6.83
C TYR A 54 -16.89 16.17 5.90
N TYR A 55 -16.76 16.68 4.67
CA TYR A 55 -17.71 16.39 3.61
C TYR A 55 -17.40 15.01 3.01
N ASN A 56 -18.18 14.01 3.40
CA ASN A 56 -18.06 12.62 2.93
C ASN A 56 -19.05 12.32 1.80
N ARG A 57 -19.32 13.31 0.94
CA ARG A 57 -20.26 13.20 -0.20
C ARG A 57 -21.70 13.03 0.26
N ALA A 58 -22.16 11.80 0.48
CA ALA A 58 -23.55 11.56 0.86
C ALA A 58 -23.89 12.07 2.27
N ARG A 59 -22.88 12.26 3.13
CA ARG A 59 -23.05 12.68 4.52
C ARG A 59 -21.93 13.62 4.98
N TYR A 60 -22.22 14.36 6.04
CA TYR A 60 -21.23 15.08 6.82
C TYR A 60 -20.78 14.25 8.02
N TYR A 61 -19.47 14.13 8.19
CA TYR A 61 -18.84 13.39 9.29
C TYR A 61 -18.24 14.34 10.32
N ASN A 62 -18.55 14.12 11.59
CA ASN A 62 -17.99 14.86 12.71
C ASN A 62 -16.89 14.02 13.39
N PRO A 63 -15.60 14.38 13.23
CA PRO A 63 -14.50 13.65 13.83
C PRO A 63 -14.41 13.83 15.35
N GLU A 64 -14.90 14.94 15.93
CA GLU A 64 -14.96 15.14 17.38
C GLU A 64 -15.87 14.10 18.04
N LEU A 65 -16.98 13.77 17.38
CA LEU A 65 -17.98 12.83 17.87
C LEU A 65 -17.74 11.39 17.37
N GLY A 66 -16.84 11.20 16.39
CA GLY A 66 -16.63 9.91 15.75
C GLY A 66 -17.84 9.38 14.97
N ARG A 67 -18.70 10.25 14.42
CA ARG A 67 -19.93 9.83 13.73
C ARG A 67 -20.42 10.79 12.64
N PHE A 68 -21.30 10.28 11.76
CA PHE A 68 -22.05 11.11 10.85
C PHE A 68 -23.10 11.95 11.59
N ILE A 69 -23.38 13.15 11.06
CA ILE A 69 -24.42 14.05 11.62
C ILE A 69 -25.79 13.83 10.99
N SER A 70 -25.87 12.97 9.97
CA SER A 70 -27.12 12.57 9.30
C SER A 70 -27.21 11.04 9.19
N ARG A 71 -28.44 10.54 9.13
CA ARG A 71 -28.73 9.11 8.93
C ARG A 71 -28.16 8.61 7.60
N ASP A 72 -27.73 7.36 7.56
CA ASP A 72 -27.31 6.67 6.35
C ASP A 72 -28.42 6.63 5.27
N PRO A 73 -28.17 7.12 4.04
CA PRO A 73 -29.16 7.07 2.97
C PRO A 73 -29.45 5.67 2.43
N ILE A 74 -28.57 4.68 2.66
CA ILE A 74 -28.81 3.28 2.27
C ILE A 74 -29.39 2.43 3.41
N ASP A 75 -29.80 3.09 4.49
CA ASP A 75 -30.40 2.47 5.68
C ASP A 75 -29.47 1.40 6.31
N ILE A 76 -30.03 0.35 6.88
CA ILE A 76 -29.32 -0.73 7.59
C ILE A 76 -28.43 -1.62 6.70
N SER A 77 -28.20 -1.26 5.44
CA SER A 77 -27.44 -2.08 4.49
C SER A 77 -25.95 -2.17 4.86
N ASP A 78 -25.37 -1.12 5.45
CA ASP A 78 -23.97 -1.13 5.92
C ASP A 78 -23.83 -1.48 7.40
N ASP A 79 -24.66 -0.88 8.25
CA ASP A 79 -24.62 -1.03 9.71
C ASP A 79 -26.02 -0.81 10.30
N VAL A 80 -26.31 -1.49 11.41
CA VAL A 80 -27.55 -1.25 12.17
C VAL A 80 -27.55 0.14 12.83
N ASN A 81 -26.36 0.70 13.12
CA ASN A 81 -26.23 2.07 13.59
C ASN A 81 -25.98 3.04 12.43
N LEU A 82 -27.05 3.70 12.01
CA LEU A 82 -27.12 4.57 10.84
C LEU A 82 -26.35 5.90 10.95
N TYR A 83 -25.72 6.16 12.09
CA TYR A 83 -24.86 7.32 12.31
C TYR A 83 -23.39 6.93 12.48
N SER A 84 -23.09 5.64 12.64
CA SER A 84 -21.73 5.19 12.92
C SER A 84 -20.79 5.52 11.76
N TYR A 85 -19.57 5.92 12.09
CA TYR A 85 -18.51 5.99 11.11
C TYR A 85 -17.80 4.65 11.09
N VAL A 86 -17.90 3.94 9.97
CA VAL A 86 -17.19 2.70 9.65
C VAL A 86 -17.23 1.63 10.76
N GLY A 87 -18.38 1.46 11.41
CA GLY A 87 -18.56 0.49 12.49
C GLY A 87 -17.68 0.75 13.72
N ASN A 88 -17.29 2.01 13.95
CA ASN A 88 -16.35 2.44 14.99
C ASN A 88 -14.94 1.80 14.88
N SER A 89 -14.55 1.34 13.69
CA SER A 89 -13.21 0.79 13.43
C SER A 89 -12.48 1.54 12.29
N PRO A 90 -12.16 2.84 12.50
CA PRO A 90 -11.49 3.68 11.51
C PRO A 90 -10.04 3.29 11.20
N VAL A 91 -9.45 2.41 12.01
CA VAL A 91 -8.13 1.81 11.74
C VAL A 91 -8.23 0.63 10.76
N SER A 92 -9.40 0.01 10.63
CA SER A 92 -9.59 -1.13 9.72
C SER A 92 -10.38 -0.77 8.48
N PHE A 93 -11.21 0.28 8.53
CA PHE A 93 -12.16 0.62 7.48
C PHE A 93 -12.17 2.10 7.12
N VAL A 94 -12.59 2.40 5.89
CA VAL A 94 -12.87 3.73 5.35
C VAL A 94 -14.26 3.76 4.74
N ASP A 95 -14.89 4.92 4.62
CA ASP A 95 -16.17 5.08 3.89
C ASP A 95 -15.94 5.98 2.66
N PRO A 96 -15.76 5.39 1.46
CA PRO A 96 -15.50 6.16 0.26
C PRO A 96 -16.63 7.11 -0.14
N MET A 97 -17.89 6.77 0.11
CA MET A 97 -19.04 7.51 -0.45
C MET A 97 -19.92 8.18 0.61
N GLY A 98 -19.59 8.00 1.88
CA GLY A 98 -20.45 8.38 2.99
C GLY A 98 -21.69 7.50 3.04
N THR A 99 -21.59 6.22 2.68
CA THR A 99 -22.72 5.27 2.61
C THR A 99 -22.36 3.86 3.05
N GLU A 100 -21.14 3.39 2.77
CA GLU A 100 -20.75 2.02 3.09
C GLU A 100 -19.26 1.94 3.44
N LYS A 101 -18.94 1.15 4.47
CA LYS A 101 -17.55 0.95 4.88
C LYS A 101 -16.87 -0.07 3.96
N LYS A 102 -15.62 0.20 3.62
CA LYS A 102 -14.70 -0.70 2.91
C LYS A 102 -13.47 -0.93 3.78
N ALA A 103 -12.97 -2.16 3.78
CA ALA A 103 -11.72 -2.47 4.48
C ALA A 103 -10.58 -1.64 3.87
N GLN A 104 -9.70 -1.08 4.70
CA GLN A 104 -8.56 -0.28 4.22
C GLN A 104 -7.64 -1.10 3.32
N ALA A 105 -7.40 -2.37 3.67
CA ALA A 105 -6.62 -3.29 2.85
C ALA A 105 -7.25 -3.50 1.46
N GLU A 106 -8.57 -3.57 1.37
CA GLU A 106 -9.29 -3.73 0.11
C GLU A 106 -9.20 -2.47 -0.77
N GLN A 107 -9.42 -1.29 -0.18
CA GLN A 107 -9.28 -0.03 -0.92
C GLN A 107 -7.84 0.16 -1.40
N PHE A 108 -6.87 -0.12 -0.52
CA PHE A 108 -5.46 -0.07 -0.86
C PHE A 108 -5.11 -1.04 -2.00
N ARG A 109 -5.65 -2.26 -1.98
CA ARG A 109 -5.50 -3.26 -3.05
C ARG A 109 -5.96 -2.70 -4.39
N ILE A 110 -7.14 -2.08 -4.44
CA ILE A 110 -7.71 -1.45 -5.64
C ILE A 110 -6.80 -0.31 -6.15
N ASP A 111 -6.37 0.57 -5.24
CA ASP A 111 -5.52 1.71 -5.59
C ASP A 111 -4.16 1.26 -6.14
N PHE A 112 -3.56 0.24 -5.52
CA PHE A 112 -2.33 -0.37 -5.99
C PHE A 112 -2.47 -1.01 -7.37
N ILE A 113 -3.52 -1.83 -7.57
CA ILE A 113 -3.79 -2.48 -8.87
C ILE A 113 -3.89 -1.42 -9.97
N LYS A 114 -4.66 -0.35 -9.73
CA LYS A 114 -4.83 0.73 -10.69
C LYS A 114 -3.49 1.41 -11.01
N ALA A 115 -2.73 1.79 -9.97
CA ALA A 115 -1.43 2.43 -10.16
C ALA A 115 -0.45 1.54 -10.93
N TYR A 116 -0.42 0.24 -10.61
CA TYR A 116 0.45 -0.72 -11.29
C TYR A 116 0.03 -0.97 -12.73
N ASP A 117 -1.27 -1.09 -13.01
CA ASP A 117 -1.77 -1.25 -14.38
C ASP A 117 -1.52 0.02 -15.23
N ASP A 118 -1.69 1.21 -14.67
CA ASP A 118 -1.33 2.48 -15.32
C ASP A 118 0.17 2.55 -15.64
N TYR A 119 1.02 2.09 -14.71
CA TYR A 119 2.47 1.95 -14.91
C TYR A 119 2.79 0.95 -16.03
N LEU A 120 2.17 -0.23 -16.03
CA LEU A 120 2.36 -1.23 -17.08
C LEU A 120 1.93 -0.70 -18.44
N GLU A 121 0.87 0.09 -18.52
CA GLU A 121 0.41 0.69 -19.76
C GLU A 121 1.48 1.62 -20.37
N ILE A 122 2.01 2.57 -19.59
CA ILE A 122 3.04 3.50 -20.08
C ILE A 122 4.36 2.78 -20.38
N LYS A 123 4.73 1.79 -19.54
CA LYS A 123 5.89 0.93 -19.77
C LYS A 123 5.76 0.20 -21.10
N ASN A 124 4.65 -0.50 -21.32
CA ASN A 124 4.44 -1.26 -22.56
C ASN A 124 4.43 -0.35 -23.79
N LYS A 125 3.87 0.87 -23.70
CA LYS A 125 3.96 1.86 -24.77
C LYS A 125 5.42 2.20 -25.09
N ILE A 126 6.25 2.50 -24.09
CA ILE A 126 7.65 2.87 -24.28
C ILE A 126 8.50 1.69 -24.83
N TYR A 127 8.28 0.49 -24.30
CA TYR A 127 9.05 -0.70 -24.68
C TYR A 127 8.64 -1.27 -26.05
N ASN A 128 7.34 -1.32 -26.37
CA ASN A 128 6.87 -1.86 -27.65
C ASN A 128 7.23 -0.99 -28.85
N ILE A 129 7.44 0.32 -28.64
CA ILE A 129 7.89 1.23 -29.70
C ILE A 129 9.43 1.22 -29.81
N GLY A 130 10.12 0.37 -29.04
CA GLY A 130 11.56 0.10 -29.20
C GLY A 130 12.50 1.08 -28.49
N GLY A 131 11.99 1.97 -27.64
CA GLY A 131 12.83 2.87 -26.84
C GLY A 131 13.36 2.23 -25.55
N GLY A 132 12.54 1.45 -24.83
CA GLY A 132 12.88 1.11 -23.45
C GLY A 132 13.12 2.39 -22.62
N TYR A 133 13.95 2.34 -21.56
CA TYR A 133 14.28 3.56 -20.79
C TYR A 133 15.01 4.63 -21.63
N ASP A 134 15.64 4.23 -22.75
CA ASP A 134 16.33 5.13 -23.67
C ASP A 134 15.45 5.47 -24.88
N LEU A 135 14.71 6.58 -24.78
CA LEU A 135 13.83 7.07 -25.84
C LEU A 135 14.61 7.60 -27.08
N GLY A 136 15.94 7.47 -27.15
CA GLY A 136 16.79 7.90 -28.25
C GLY A 136 16.35 7.36 -29.62
N PHE A 137 15.95 6.08 -29.67
CA PHE A 137 15.55 5.39 -30.91
C PHE A 137 14.16 5.75 -31.43
N LEU A 138 13.33 6.43 -30.61
CA LEU A 138 11.98 6.82 -31.00
C LEU A 138 12.01 8.05 -31.94
N ILE A 139 11.24 8.00 -33.02
CA ILE A 139 11.03 9.13 -33.95
C ILE A 139 9.92 10.04 -33.40
N PHE A 140 10.10 10.56 -32.19
CA PHE A 140 9.23 11.56 -31.57
C PHE A 140 9.95 12.91 -31.44
N PRO A 141 9.22 14.04 -31.50
CA PRO A 141 9.77 15.34 -31.13
C PRO A 141 10.35 15.32 -29.70
N PRO A 142 11.40 16.11 -29.40
CA PRO A 142 12.03 16.15 -28.08
C PRO A 142 11.02 16.35 -26.93
N ASP A 143 10.08 17.28 -27.09
CA ASP A 143 9.05 17.58 -26.09
C ASP A 143 8.18 16.35 -25.77
N LYS A 144 7.83 15.57 -26.80
CA LYS A 144 7.04 14.36 -26.63
C LYS A 144 7.82 13.24 -25.95
N LYS A 145 9.13 13.14 -26.21
CA LYS A 145 10.01 12.21 -25.47
C LYS A 145 10.08 12.60 -23.99
N GLN A 146 10.20 13.89 -23.69
CA GLN A 146 10.25 14.39 -22.32
C GLN A 146 8.91 14.15 -21.59
N GLU A 147 7.78 14.41 -22.23
CA GLU A 147 6.44 14.14 -21.67
C GLU A 147 6.27 12.66 -21.29
N LEU A 148 6.60 11.74 -22.20
CA LEU A 148 6.51 10.29 -21.94
C LEU A 148 7.43 9.83 -20.81
N LYS A 149 8.64 10.41 -20.74
CA LYS A 149 9.59 10.11 -19.66
C LYS A 149 9.05 10.56 -18.30
N LEU A 150 8.53 11.78 -18.21
CA LEU A 150 7.94 12.31 -16.98
C LEU A 150 6.69 11.52 -16.56
N GLU A 151 5.83 11.14 -17.52
CA GLU A 151 4.66 10.29 -17.25
C GLU A 151 5.07 8.92 -16.71
N PHE A 152 6.09 8.30 -17.31
CA PHE A 152 6.65 7.03 -16.86
C PHE A 152 7.19 7.14 -15.42
N GLU A 153 8.05 8.13 -15.14
CA GLU A 153 8.67 8.34 -13.83
C GLU A 153 7.61 8.59 -12.75
N LEU A 154 6.56 9.38 -13.07
CA LEU A 154 5.46 9.63 -12.15
C LEU A 154 4.66 8.36 -11.83
N LYS A 155 4.24 7.61 -12.85
CA LYS A 155 3.44 6.39 -12.67
C LYS A 155 4.23 5.29 -11.97
N GLU A 156 5.51 5.15 -12.29
CA GLU A 156 6.41 4.24 -11.58
C GLU A 156 6.53 4.63 -10.10
N SER A 157 6.78 5.91 -9.81
CA SER A 157 6.92 6.39 -8.43
C SER A 157 5.67 6.11 -7.59
N ILE A 158 4.47 6.38 -8.13
CA ILE A 158 3.20 6.12 -7.44
C ILE A 158 3.01 4.62 -7.18
N ALA A 159 3.18 3.78 -8.19
CA ALA A 159 2.98 2.34 -8.06
C ALA A 159 4.01 1.71 -7.11
N LYS A 160 5.25 2.20 -7.14
CA LYS A 160 6.35 1.75 -6.28
C LYS A 160 6.16 2.15 -4.82
N ASP A 161 5.69 3.37 -4.55
CA ASP A 161 5.36 3.81 -3.19
C ASP A 161 4.26 2.94 -2.58
N LEU A 162 3.19 2.70 -3.34
CA LEU A 162 2.12 1.79 -2.92
C LEU A 162 2.65 0.36 -2.72
N HIS A 163 3.45 -0.16 -3.64
CA HIS A 163 4.08 -1.47 -3.49
C HIS A 163 4.82 -1.61 -2.15
N TYR A 164 5.64 -0.64 -1.76
CA TYR A 164 6.33 -0.69 -0.46
C TYR A 164 5.39 -0.51 0.73
N LYS A 165 4.39 0.36 0.60
CA LYS A 165 3.40 0.60 1.64
C LYS A 165 2.56 -0.63 1.97
N ARG A 166 2.45 -1.61 1.05
CA ARG A 166 1.72 -2.86 1.29
C ARG A 166 2.21 -3.57 2.56
N ASN A 167 3.50 -3.46 2.88
CA ASN A 167 4.10 -4.13 4.04
C ASN A 167 3.52 -3.63 5.37
N SER A 168 2.92 -2.44 5.42
CA SER A 168 2.21 -1.95 6.60
C SER A 168 0.96 -2.76 6.96
N PHE A 169 0.46 -3.61 6.05
CA PHE A 169 -0.64 -4.54 6.30
C PHE A 169 -0.17 -5.92 6.78
N ASN A 170 1.13 -6.23 6.73
CA ASN A 170 1.69 -7.48 7.25
C ASN A 170 1.89 -7.37 8.78
N THR A 171 0.81 -7.58 9.54
CA THR A 171 0.68 -7.13 10.95
C THR A 171 0.46 -8.24 11.96
N LEU A 172 0.20 -9.47 11.51
CA LEU A 172 0.02 -10.60 12.40
C LEU A 172 1.28 -10.83 13.24
N TYR A 173 1.05 -11.27 14.46
CA TYR A 173 2.13 -11.66 15.33
C TYR A 173 2.87 -12.85 14.74
N VAL A 174 4.20 -12.74 14.73
CA VAL A 174 5.10 -13.77 14.23
C VAL A 174 6.14 -14.06 15.31
N PRO A 175 6.27 -15.32 15.78
CA PRO A 175 7.32 -15.67 16.73
C PRO A 175 8.69 -15.72 16.07
N GLU A 176 9.75 -15.49 16.84
CA GLU A 176 11.13 -15.55 16.35
C GLU A 176 11.52 -16.94 15.83
N ASN A 177 10.93 -18.01 16.38
CA ASN A 177 11.21 -19.39 16.01
C ASN A 177 9.95 -20.08 15.48
N VAL A 178 10.08 -20.75 14.33
CA VAL A 178 8.97 -21.40 13.61
C VAL A 178 8.24 -22.44 14.45
N ASN A 179 8.90 -23.08 15.42
CA ASN A 179 8.27 -24.09 16.27
C ASN A 179 7.18 -23.51 17.19
N LYS A 180 7.10 -22.18 17.32
CA LYS A 180 6.06 -21.47 18.08
C LYS A 180 4.96 -20.90 17.18
N LEU A 181 5.07 -21.06 15.85
CA LEU A 181 4.08 -20.56 14.91
C LEU A 181 2.78 -21.36 15.04
N ASP A 182 1.65 -20.67 15.19
CA ASP A 182 0.35 -21.34 15.26
C ASP A 182 -0.09 -21.81 13.87
N MET A 183 -0.03 -23.11 13.64
CA MET A 183 -0.43 -23.71 12.37
C MET A 183 -1.96 -23.70 12.14
N ASN A 184 -2.75 -23.26 13.12
CA ASN A 184 -4.17 -22.96 12.91
C ASN A 184 -4.37 -21.59 12.25
N GLU A 185 -3.37 -20.70 12.29
CA GLU A 185 -3.42 -19.38 11.66
C GLU A 185 -2.55 -19.30 10.40
N TRP A 186 -1.57 -20.21 10.28
CA TRP A 186 -0.55 -20.18 9.23
C TRP A 186 -0.49 -21.46 8.41
N VAL A 187 -0.33 -21.31 7.10
CA VAL A 187 -0.13 -22.40 6.14
C VAL A 187 1.26 -22.32 5.55
N LYS A 188 2.03 -23.40 5.65
CA LYS A 188 3.33 -23.52 4.96
C LYS A 188 3.10 -23.63 3.45
N LEU A 189 3.70 -22.74 2.67
CA LEU A 189 3.63 -22.84 1.22
C LEU A 189 4.51 -24.00 0.71
N PRO A 190 4.02 -24.80 -0.26
CA PRO A 190 4.85 -25.77 -0.94
C PRO A 190 6.05 -25.10 -1.62
N TYR A 191 7.18 -25.81 -1.66
CA TYR A 191 8.43 -25.29 -2.22
C TYR A 191 8.25 -24.61 -3.58
N TYR A 192 7.58 -25.25 -4.54
CA TYR A 192 7.37 -24.71 -5.89
C TYR A 192 6.58 -23.38 -5.93
N LYS A 193 5.80 -23.07 -4.89
CA LYS A 193 5.09 -21.79 -4.74
C LYS A 193 5.91 -20.74 -3.99
N SER A 194 6.97 -21.15 -3.28
CA SER A 194 7.84 -20.25 -2.51
C SER A 194 9.20 -20.02 -3.17
N VAL A 195 9.54 -20.75 -4.24
CA VAL A 195 10.85 -20.64 -4.94
C VAL A 195 11.20 -19.19 -5.21
N LEU A 196 10.26 -18.39 -5.74
CA LEU A 196 10.51 -17.03 -6.20
C LEU A 196 10.91 -16.03 -5.08
N HIS A 197 10.86 -16.44 -3.81
CA HIS A 197 11.14 -15.63 -2.61
C HIS A 197 12.24 -16.22 -1.68
N GLN A 198 13.12 -17.09 -2.19
CA GLN A 198 14.17 -17.74 -1.37
C GLN A 198 15.57 -17.32 -1.86
N LYS A 199 16.36 -16.59 -1.06
CA LYS A 199 17.60 -15.96 -1.57
C LYS A 199 18.81 -16.02 -0.63
N THR A 200 18.66 -16.00 0.69
CA THR A 200 19.79 -15.81 1.63
C THR A 200 20.47 -17.08 2.06
N ALA A 201 19.80 -18.21 1.90
CA ALA A 201 20.37 -19.45 2.37
C ALA A 201 21.35 -20.01 1.35
N ILE A 202 22.55 -20.35 1.83
CA ILE A 202 23.63 -21.02 1.10
C ILE A 202 23.01 -22.02 0.13
N LEU A 203 23.44 -21.98 -1.15
CA LEU A 203 23.01 -22.90 -2.22
C LEU A 203 22.67 -24.27 -1.60
N HIS A 204 21.40 -24.70 -1.74
CA HIS A 204 20.83 -25.96 -1.23
C HIS A 204 20.18 -26.00 0.17
N THR A 205 19.88 -24.87 0.80
CA THR A 205 19.02 -24.85 2.00
C THR A 205 17.89 -23.83 1.79
N PRO A 206 16.63 -24.18 1.49
CA PRO A 206 15.61 -23.16 1.16
C PRO A 206 14.80 -22.64 2.36
N ASN A 207 14.69 -21.31 2.49
CA ASN A 207 13.82 -20.68 3.49
C ASN A 207 12.38 -21.21 3.39
N SER A 208 11.72 -21.36 4.53
CA SER A 208 10.33 -21.80 4.62
C SER A 208 9.39 -20.60 4.69
N LYS A 209 8.52 -20.46 3.70
CA LYS A 209 7.52 -19.39 3.62
C LYS A 209 6.17 -19.90 4.14
N PHE A 210 5.54 -19.11 4.99
CA PHE A 210 4.22 -19.36 5.52
C PHE A 210 3.34 -18.15 5.26
N ILE A 211 2.06 -18.40 5.08
CA ILE A 211 1.06 -17.37 4.85
C ILE A 211 -0.10 -17.52 5.83
N SER A 212 -0.81 -16.43 6.11
CA SER A 212 -2.08 -16.50 6.84
C SER A 212 -3.11 -17.35 6.08
N LEU A 213 -4.18 -17.78 6.77
CA LEU A 213 -5.25 -18.57 6.15
C LEU A 213 -5.89 -17.91 4.91
N ASP A 214 -6.02 -16.59 4.92
CA ASP A 214 -6.50 -15.79 3.76
C ASP A 214 -5.41 -15.56 2.70
N GLY A 215 -4.17 -15.93 2.99
CA GLY A 215 -3.01 -15.85 2.11
C GLY A 215 -2.40 -14.45 1.94
N HIS A 216 -2.89 -13.45 2.67
CA HIS A 216 -2.46 -12.07 2.53
C HIS A 216 -1.23 -11.70 3.36
N GLN A 217 -1.05 -12.32 4.52
CA GLN A 217 0.11 -12.06 5.38
C GLN A 217 1.14 -13.14 5.21
N GLU A 218 2.40 -12.79 5.39
CA GLU A 218 3.52 -13.66 5.06
C GLU A 218 4.63 -13.57 6.08
N VAL A 219 5.19 -14.73 6.40
CA VAL A 219 6.42 -14.87 7.15
C VAL A 219 7.37 -15.81 6.44
N VAL A 220 8.66 -15.48 6.50
CA VAL A 220 9.74 -16.32 6.00
C VAL A 220 10.62 -16.72 7.19
N TYR A 221 10.93 -18.00 7.29
CA TYR A 221 11.90 -18.54 8.24
C TYR A 221 13.11 -19.09 7.50
N MET A 222 14.30 -18.80 8.01
CA MET A 222 15.54 -19.42 7.60
C MET A 222 15.51 -20.94 7.87
N ASN A 223 16.41 -21.70 7.25
CA ASN A 223 16.49 -23.16 7.45
C ASN A 223 16.80 -23.59 8.89
N ASN A 224 17.45 -22.72 9.66
CA ASN A 224 17.70 -22.94 11.08
C ASN A 224 16.45 -22.73 11.95
N GLY A 225 15.31 -22.37 11.35
CA GLY A 225 14.01 -22.18 12.00
C GLY A 225 13.81 -20.80 12.62
N PHE A 226 14.75 -19.87 12.43
CA PHE A 226 14.64 -18.50 12.91
C PHE A 226 14.05 -17.57 11.85
N LEU A 227 13.34 -16.54 12.30
CA LEU A 227 12.69 -15.55 11.47
C LEU A 227 13.71 -14.88 10.52
N GLU A 228 13.37 -14.79 9.24
CA GLU A 228 14.13 -14.03 8.26
C GLU A 228 13.84 -12.53 8.43
N THR A 229 14.90 -11.74 8.55
CA THR A 229 14.84 -10.29 8.78
C THR A 229 15.61 -9.50 7.74
N ASP A 230 16.32 -10.17 6.83
CA ASP A 230 16.95 -9.51 5.69
C ASP A 230 15.86 -8.84 4.82
N VAL A 231 16.05 -7.56 4.53
CA VAL A 231 15.12 -6.78 3.72
C VAL A 231 14.89 -7.38 2.34
N GLU A 232 15.83 -8.18 1.82
CA GLU A 232 15.70 -8.86 0.53
C GLU A 232 14.74 -10.06 0.57
N ASP A 233 14.54 -10.68 1.74
CA ASP A 233 13.90 -12.00 1.90
C ASP A 233 12.80 -12.04 2.97
N ILE A 234 12.57 -10.92 3.66
CA ILE A 234 11.51 -10.79 4.66
C ILE A 234 10.13 -11.05 4.05
N GLY A 235 9.24 -11.64 4.85
CA GLY A 235 7.84 -11.81 4.47
C GLY A 235 7.15 -10.46 4.23
N THR A 236 6.34 -10.39 3.17
CA THR A 236 5.60 -9.17 2.77
C THR A 236 4.10 -9.40 2.69
N TYR A 237 3.31 -8.33 2.68
CA TYR A 237 1.87 -8.48 2.45
C TYR A 237 1.59 -8.81 0.98
N ASN A 238 0.83 -9.88 0.73
CA ASN A 238 0.36 -10.27 -0.60
C ASN A 238 -0.93 -9.51 -0.95
N ILE A 239 -0.93 -8.82 -2.08
CA ILE A 239 -2.10 -8.19 -2.70
C ILE A 239 -3.12 -9.25 -3.10
N TYR A 240 -2.66 -10.40 -3.59
CA TYR A 240 -3.49 -11.57 -3.87
C TYR A 240 -2.98 -12.80 -3.17
N SER A 241 -3.90 -13.55 -2.57
CA SER A 241 -3.61 -14.85 -1.99
C SER A 241 -3.01 -15.81 -3.03
N PRO A 242 -1.82 -16.41 -2.78
CA PRO A 242 -1.24 -17.43 -3.65
C PRO A 242 -1.99 -18.77 -3.58
N LEU A 243 -2.94 -18.93 -2.66
CA LEU A 243 -3.83 -20.09 -2.57
C LEU A 243 -5.05 -19.90 -3.47
N GLU A 244 -5.70 -18.75 -3.38
CA GLU A 244 -6.97 -18.49 -4.09
C GLU A 244 -6.76 -17.96 -5.50
N ASN A 245 -5.78 -17.07 -5.70
CA ASN A 245 -5.61 -16.31 -6.94
C ASN A 245 -4.14 -16.32 -7.43
N PRO A 246 -3.56 -17.50 -7.76
CA PRO A 246 -2.14 -17.62 -8.07
C PRO A 246 -1.68 -16.83 -9.30
N ILE A 247 -2.56 -16.62 -10.29
CA ILE A 247 -2.25 -15.83 -11.49
C ILE A 247 -2.08 -14.35 -11.14
N LEU A 248 -3.00 -13.82 -10.33
CA LEU A 248 -2.97 -12.42 -9.92
C LEU A 248 -1.86 -12.18 -8.89
N HIS A 249 -1.59 -13.15 -8.02
CA HIS A 249 -0.42 -13.13 -7.14
C HIS A 249 0.89 -12.99 -7.95
N ASN A 250 1.07 -13.79 -9.01
CA ASN A 250 2.24 -13.64 -9.87
C ASN A 250 2.37 -12.23 -10.47
N LYS A 251 1.25 -11.68 -10.99
CA LYS A 251 1.26 -10.36 -11.63
C LYS A 251 1.50 -9.21 -10.64
N TYR A 252 0.84 -9.21 -9.49
CA TYR A 252 0.81 -8.03 -8.60
C TYR A 252 1.76 -8.14 -7.40
N ASP A 253 2.20 -9.34 -7.04
CA ASP A 253 3.11 -9.56 -5.90
C ASP A 253 4.53 -9.94 -6.35
N VAL A 254 4.63 -10.89 -7.30
CA VAL A 254 5.91 -11.45 -7.74
C VAL A 254 6.60 -10.57 -8.78
N ASP A 255 5.89 -10.13 -9.82
CA ASP A 255 6.47 -9.26 -10.86
C ASP A 255 6.92 -7.90 -10.30
N THR A 256 6.19 -7.38 -9.32
CA THR A 256 6.50 -6.12 -8.63
C THR A 256 7.72 -6.28 -7.72
N TYR A 257 7.88 -7.41 -7.04
CA TYR A 257 9.13 -7.78 -6.36
C TYR A 257 10.31 -7.82 -7.34
N TYR A 258 10.16 -8.44 -8.52
CA TYR A 258 11.25 -8.46 -9.50
C TYR A 258 11.64 -7.05 -9.97
N GLU A 259 10.65 -6.17 -10.13
CA GLU A 259 10.89 -4.80 -10.56
C GLU A 259 11.55 -3.95 -9.47
N TRP A 260 11.07 -4.03 -8.24
CA TRP A 260 11.36 -3.03 -7.19
C TRP A 260 11.87 -3.58 -5.86
N GLY A 261 11.88 -4.89 -5.65
CA GLY A 261 12.28 -5.52 -4.38
C GLY A 261 11.20 -5.46 -3.31
N ASN A 262 11.52 -5.84 -2.08
CA ASN A 262 10.54 -5.89 -0.99
C ASN A 262 10.32 -4.53 -0.30
N GLY A 263 11.24 -3.59 -0.44
CA GLY A 263 11.17 -2.30 0.26
C GLY A 263 12.15 -1.27 -0.29
N PRO A 264 12.07 -0.02 0.18
CA PRO A 264 12.93 1.07 -0.29
C PRO A 264 14.42 0.85 0.03
N ASN A 265 14.71 -0.01 1.02
CA ASN A 265 16.07 -0.36 1.43
C ASN A 265 16.61 -1.63 0.75
N ASP A 266 15.82 -2.31 -0.09
CA ASP A 266 16.30 -3.45 -0.87
C ASP A 266 17.20 -2.93 -2.01
N SER A 267 18.50 -3.16 -1.86
CA SER A 267 19.51 -2.67 -2.80
C SER A 267 19.69 -3.53 -4.05
N THR A 268 18.96 -4.66 -4.15
CA THR A 268 19.10 -5.54 -5.31
C THR A 268 18.46 -4.96 -6.56
N ASN A 269 19.01 -5.35 -7.72
CA ASN A 269 18.48 -4.93 -9.01
C ASN A 269 17.72 -6.08 -9.67
N LYS A 270 16.90 -5.73 -10.68
CA LYS A 270 16.07 -6.69 -11.41
C LYS A 270 16.86 -7.88 -11.99
N ILE A 271 18.08 -7.64 -12.46
CA ILE A 271 18.95 -8.69 -13.03
C ILE A 271 19.38 -9.66 -11.93
N THR A 272 19.87 -9.15 -10.81
CA THR A 272 20.25 -9.98 -9.66
C THR A 272 19.08 -10.70 -9.03
N ARG A 273 17.83 -10.22 -9.15
CA ARG A 273 16.65 -10.99 -8.73
C ARG A 273 16.30 -12.11 -9.73
N ARG A 274 16.39 -11.85 -11.04
CA ARG A 274 16.04 -12.83 -12.09
C ARG A 274 17.07 -13.94 -12.29
N LEU A 275 18.36 -13.65 -12.12
CA LEU A 275 19.45 -14.63 -12.27
C LEU A 275 19.61 -15.58 -11.07
N LYS A 276 18.77 -15.43 -10.03
CA LYS A 276 18.78 -16.27 -8.83
C LYS A 276 17.89 -17.53 -8.96
N PHE A 277 17.36 -17.79 -10.16
CA PHE A 277 16.54 -18.96 -10.55
C PHE A 277 17.10 -19.61 -11.81
#